data_AF-A0A4U6ATD9-F1
#
_entry.id   AF-A0A4U6ATD9-F1
#
_cell.length_a   1.000
_cell.length_b   1.000
_cell.length_c   1.000
_cell.angle_alpha   90.00
_cell.angle_beta   90.00
_cell.angle_gamma   90.00
#
_symmetry.space_group_name_H-M   'P 1'
#
loop_
_entity.id
_entity.type
_entity.pdbx_description
1 polymer ?
#
loop_
_entity_poly.entity_id
_entity_poly.type
_entity_poly.pdbx_seq_one_letter_code
_entity_poly.pdbx_strand_id
1 'polypeptide(L)' 'MNDKNTIRLRTREAAHLQAIEGNPLDAEQIAMFEMFAREGWSQEKRRAYILERARAAATPHAAE' A
#
# COMPACT_ATOMS: atom_id res chain seq x y z
N MET A 1 21.20 -11.65 -2.97
CA MET A 1 20.09 -11.76 -2.00
C MET A 1 18.83 -11.30 -2.70
N ASN A 2 17.74 -12.06 -2.68
CA ASN A 2 16.59 -11.88 -3.57
C ASN A 2 15.73 -10.68 -3.12
N ASP A 3 15.90 -9.51 -3.77
CA ASP A 3 15.27 -8.23 -3.42
C ASP A 3 13.75 -8.32 -3.23
N LYS A 4 13.10 -9.24 -3.94
CA LYS A 4 11.66 -9.52 -3.86
C LYS A 4 11.23 -10.09 -2.50
N ASN A 5 12.08 -10.87 -1.85
CA ASN A 5 11.76 -11.45 -0.54
C ASN A 5 11.84 -10.38 0.56
N THR A 6 12.86 -9.51 0.49
CA THR A 6 13.03 -8.37 1.40
C THR A 6 11.88 -7.37 1.31
N ILE A 7 11.35 -7.10 0.10
CA ILE A 7 10.21 -6.20 -0.08
C ILE A 7 8.95 -6.79 0.56
N ARG A 8 8.68 -8.08 0.35
CA ARG A 8 7.51 -8.76 0.97
C ARG A 8 7.59 -8.77 2.49
N LEU A 9 8.78 -9.03 3.04
CA LEU A 9 9.00 -9.02 4.49
C LEU A 9 8.71 -7.63 5.06
N ARG A 10 9.28 -6.58 4.44
CA ARG A 10 9.05 -5.18 4.83
C ARG A 10 7.60 -4.75 4.72
N THR A 11 6.89 -5.15 3.66
CA THR A 11 5.45 -4.84 3.51
C THR A 11 4.65 -5.50 4.63
N ARG A 12 4.97 -6.74 5.00
CA ARG A 12 4.28 -7.45 6.09
C ARG A 12 4.60 -6.86 7.47
N GLU A 13 5.84 -6.48 7.71
CA GLU A 13 6.24 -5.78 8.94
C GLU A 13 5.53 -4.42 9.06
N ALA A 14 5.48 -3.65 7.97
CA ALA A 14 4.75 -2.39 7.94
C ALA A 14 3.23 -2.58 8.18
N ALA A 15 2.64 -3.62 7.58
CA ALA A 15 1.24 -3.97 7.81
C ALA A 15 0.97 -4.35 9.27
N HIS A 16 1.90 -5.09 9.89
CA HIS A 16 1.81 -5.48 11.29
C HIS A 16 1.92 -4.27 12.24
N LEU A 17 2.82 -3.33 11.95
CA LEU A 17 2.93 -2.08 12.72
C LEU A 17 1.64 -1.25 12.63
N GLN A 18 1.12 -1.08 11.43
CA GLN A 18 -0.15 -0.38 11.18
C GLN A 18 -1.35 -1.04 11.88
N ALA A 19 -1.38 -2.38 11.96
CA ALA A 19 -2.40 -3.10 12.71
C ALA A 19 -2.33 -2.86 14.23
N ILE A 20 -1.12 -2.73 14.79
CA ILE A 20 -0.92 -2.37 16.21
C ILE A 20 -1.43 -0.94 16.47
N GLU A 21 -1.26 -0.03 15.52
CA GLU A 21 -1.74 1.35 15.59
C GLU A 21 -3.26 1.49 15.33
N GLY A 22 -3.98 0.38 15.12
CA GLY A 22 -5.41 0.39 14.86
C GLY A 22 -5.79 0.83 13.43
N ASN A 23 -4.82 0.86 12.50
CA ASN A 23 -5.05 1.10 11.08
C ASN A 23 -4.60 -0.10 10.24
N PRO A 24 -5.21 -1.29 10.41
CA PRO A 24 -4.80 -2.47 9.66
C PRO A 24 -4.92 -2.21 8.15
N LEU A 25 -3.87 -2.55 7.41
CA LEU A 25 -3.92 -2.51 5.94
C LEU A 25 -4.90 -3.58 5.44
N ASP A 26 -5.82 -3.18 4.57
CA ASP A 26 -6.77 -4.11 3.96
C ASP A 26 -6.08 -5.02 2.93
N ALA A 27 -6.69 -6.17 2.62
CA ALA A 27 -6.16 -7.13 1.66
C ALA A 27 -5.92 -6.49 0.28
N GLU A 28 -6.78 -5.55 -0.13
CA GLU A 28 -6.59 -4.76 -1.35
C GLU A 28 -5.34 -3.87 -1.32
N GLN A 29 -5.02 -3.30 -0.16
CA GLN A 29 -3.84 -2.46 0.01
C GLN A 29 -2.57 -3.31 -0.01
N ILE A 30 -2.59 -4.49 0.62
CA ILE A 30 -1.47 -5.44 0.58
C ILE A 30 -1.20 -5.90 -0.86
N ALA A 31 -2.24 -6.30 -1.60
CA ALA A 31 -2.12 -6.69 -3.01
C ALA A 31 -1.55 -5.57 -3.90
N MET A 32 -1.93 -4.32 -3.62
CA MET A 32 -1.39 -3.14 -4.29
C MET A 32 0.11 -2.96 -4.05
N PHE A 33 0.59 -3.11 -2.81
CA PHE A 33 2.04 -3.06 -2.53
C PHE A 33 2.81 -4.19 -3.20
N GLU A 34 2.24 -5.39 -3.27
CA GLU A 34 2.83 -6.52 -4.00
C GLU A 34 2.89 -6.26 -5.52
N MET A 35 1.87 -5.61 -6.09
CA MET A 35 1.88 -5.18 -7.49
C MET A 35 3.02 -4.21 -7.77
N PHE A 36 3.24 -3.20 -6.91
CA PHE A 36 4.35 -2.24 -7.07
C PHE A 36 5.73 -2.92 -7.05
N ALA A 37 5.87 -3.94 -6.20
CA ALA A 37 7.09 -4.74 -6.11
C ALA A 37 7.29 -5.61 -7.37
N ARG A 38 6.21 -6.18 -7.90
CA ARG A 38 6.22 -7.00 -9.12
C ARG A 38 6.56 -6.18 -10.35
N GLU A 39 5.96 -5.00 -10.49
CA GLU A 39 6.18 -4.10 -11.62
C GLU A 39 7.44 -3.23 -11.49
N GLY A 40 8.15 -3.29 -10.36
CA GLY A 40 9.38 -2.53 -10.15
C GLY A 40 9.17 -1.02 -10.16
N TRP A 41 7.99 -0.54 -9.71
CA TRP A 41 7.69 0.89 -9.72
C TRP A 41 8.69 1.67 -8.86
N SER A 42 9.13 2.84 -9.34
CA SER A 42 9.91 3.79 -8.54
C SER A 42 9.09 4.35 -7.38
N GLN A 43 9.76 4.78 -6.31
CA GLN A 43 9.08 5.31 -5.11
C GLN A 43 8.16 6.50 -5.44
N GLU A 44 8.55 7.35 -6.39
CA GLU A 44 7.76 8.50 -6.84
C GLU A 44 6.45 8.05 -7.48
N LYS A 45 6.49 7.06 -8.38
CA LYS A 45 5.32 6.49 -9.03
C LYS A 45 4.36 5.84 -8.03
N ARG A 46 4.91 5.12 -7.04
CA ARG A 46 4.12 4.52 -5.95
C ARG A 46 3.39 5.60 -5.13
N ARG A 47 4.12 6.67 -4.75
CA ARG A 47 3.53 7.78 -3.98
C ARG A 47 2.43 8.49 -4.77
N ALA A 48 2.65 8.79 -6.04
CA ALA A 48 1.65 9.42 -6.89
C ALA A 48 0.36 8.59 -6.95
N TYR A 49 0.49 7.27 -7.19
CA TYR A 49 -0.67 6.37 -7.25
C TYR A 49 -1.42 6.26 -5.92
N ILE A 50 -0.71 6.13 -4.79
CA ILE A 50 -1.33 6.08 -3.47
C ILE A 50 -2.05 7.41 -3.18
N LEU A 51 -1.46 8.55 -3.54
CA LEU A 51 -2.06 9.87 -3.35
C LEU A 51 -3.32 10.05 -4.20
N GLU A 52 -3.30 9.63 -5.47
CA GLU A 52 -4.46 9.66 -6.35
C GLU A 52 -5.59 8.77 -5.80
N ARG A 53 -5.26 7.55 -5.35
CA ARG A 53 -6.24 6.64 -4.73
C ARG A 53 -6.80 7.21 -3.43
N ALA A 54 -5.95 7.80 -2.58
CA ALA A 54 -6.38 8.44 -1.34
C ALA A 54 -7.28 9.65 -1.63
N ARG A 55 -7.00 10.44 -2.67
CA ARG A 55 -7.85 11.55 -3.10
C ARG A 55 -9.21 11.07 -3.62
N ALA A 56 -9.23 9.97 -4.38
CA ALA A 56 -10.47 9.35 -4.86
C ALA A 56 -11.30 8.79 -3.70
N ALA A 57 -10.67 8.14 -2.71
CA ALA A 57 -11.35 7.59 -1.53
C ALA A 57 -11.79 8.68 -0.52
N ALA A 58 -11.01 9.76 -0.38
CA ALA A 58 -11.34 10.94 0.41
C ALA A 58 -12.38 11.85 -0.26
N THR A 59 -12.91 11.45 -1.42
CA THR A 59 -14.18 11.96 -1.93
C THR A 59 -15.27 11.00 -1.47
N PRO A 60 -15.72 11.05 -0.19
CA PRO A 60 -16.92 10.34 0.18
C PRO A 60 -18.05 10.95 -0.65
N HIS A 61 -18.76 10.10 -1.38
CA HIS A 61 -20.22 10.00 -1.28
C HIS A 61 -20.82 11.04 -0.30
N ALA A 62 -21.05 12.25 -0.77
CA ALA A 62 -21.76 13.31 -0.05
C ALA A 62 -23.28 13.12 -0.17
N ALA A 63 -23.74 11.87 -0.19
CA ALA A 63 -25.13 11.50 -0.24
C ALA A 63 -25.20 10.02 0.10
N GLU A 64 -25.49 9.64 1.34
CA GLU A 64 -26.81 9.13 1.77
C GLU A 64 -26.87 9.10 3.31
#